data_AF-A0A6I0EDR3-F1
#
_entry.id   AF-A0A6I0EDR3-F1
#
_cell.length_a   1.000
_cell.length_b   1.000
_cell.length_c   1.000
_cell.angle_alpha   90.00
_cell.angle_beta   90.00
_cell.angle_gamma   90.00
#
_symmetry.space_group_name_H-M   'P 1'
#
loop_
_entity.id
_entity.type
_entity.pdbx_description
1 polymer ?
#
loop_
_entity_poly.entity_id
_entity_poly.type
_entity_poly.pdbx_seq_one_letter_code
_entity_poly.pdbx_strand_id
1 'polypeptide(L)'
;MNIDSVGIIGGGAWGTALAQAMRRAGRDVVLWAREADVVAAINGRHVNEAFLPGVTLDKAVLATGKLADAAKCDAVLFVAPAQYVRPVARELRPSLRAGQPVVMCAKGIEQATGQMMGDVLAAELPAITRAVLSGPSFAADVARGLPAALTIACADEAVGRLLAERLGSSTFRLYWTNDLVGVELGGAVKNVLAIAAGIVDGQGLGASAHAALVTRGFAEMRRLGKALGARPETLIGLSGLGDLILTCGSPQSRNMSLGRALGRGETLAQALAGKLAVTEGVYTAAAVRRIAEEKGVDMPICTAVCDVIDGRASVMDAIGQLMQRPLKAED
;
A
#
# COMPACT_ATOMS: atom_id res chain seq x y z
N MET A 1 23.08 10.62 11.65
CA MET A 1 22.13 9.52 11.91
C MET A 1 22.67 8.30 11.20
N ASN A 2 22.81 7.16 11.89
CA ASN A 2 23.14 5.88 11.25
C ASN A 2 21.92 4.96 11.37
N ILE A 3 21.67 4.12 10.37
CA ILE A 3 20.55 3.16 10.37
C ILE A 3 21.17 1.76 10.30
N ASP A 4 21.35 1.15 11.47
CA ASP A 4 21.90 -0.20 11.61
C ASP A 4 20.82 -1.19 12.04
N SER A 5 19.79 -0.71 12.74
CA SER A 5 18.64 -1.49 13.18
C SER A 5 17.31 -0.94 12.65
N VAL A 6 16.39 -1.83 12.30
CA VAL A 6 15.07 -1.49 11.77
C VAL A 6 13.97 -2.23 12.52
N GLY A 7 13.05 -1.47 13.08
CA GLY A 7 11.82 -2.00 13.69
C GLY A 7 10.74 -2.12 12.62
N ILE A 8 10.00 -3.23 12.60
CA ILE A 8 8.89 -3.43 11.67
C ILE A 8 7.60 -3.56 12.47
N ILE A 9 6.63 -2.68 12.24
CA ILE A 9 5.34 -2.70 12.94
C ILE A 9 4.30 -3.35 12.04
N GLY A 10 4.13 -4.67 12.18
CA GLY A 10 3.08 -5.44 11.51
C GLY A 10 3.59 -6.78 10.98
N GLY A 11 3.19 -7.88 11.62
CA GLY A 11 3.56 -9.26 11.26
C GLY A 11 2.83 -9.88 10.06
N GLY A 12 2.25 -9.06 9.17
CA GLY A 12 1.59 -9.53 7.95
C GLY A 12 2.58 -9.93 6.85
N ALA A 13 2.05 -10.28 5.66
CA ALA A 13 2.85 -10.71 4.52
C ALA A 13 3.94 -9.70 4.16
N TRP A 14 3.56 -8.42 4.04
CA TRP A 14 4.47 -7.35 3.63
C TRP A 14 5.48 -6.98 4.72
N GLY A 15 5.07 -6.90 5.99
CA GLY A 15 6.01 -6.63 7.08
C GLY A 15 7.03 -7.76 7.26
N THR A 16 6.61 -9.02 7.08
CA THR A 16 7.53 -10.16 7.08
C THR A 16 8.51 -10.11 5.89
N ALA A 17 8.03 -9.74 4.70
CA ALA A 17 8.89 -9.56 3.53
C ALA A 17 9.89 -8.42 3.71
N LEU A 18 9.47 -7.31 4.31
CA LEU A 18 10.33 -6.19 4.65
C LEU A 18 11.37 -6.57 5.70
N ALA A 19 10.98 -7.32 6.75
CA ALA A 19 11.92 -7.84 7.74
C ALA A 19 13.04 -8.65 7.06
N GLN A 20 12.69 -9.55 6.14
CA GLN A 20 13.65 -10.32 5.37
C GLN A 20 14.51 -9.45 4.43
N ALA A 21 13.91 -8.44 3.79
CA ALA A 21 14.63 -7.49 2.95
C ALA A 21 15.64 -6.65 3.73
N MET A 22 15.28 -6.17 4.92
CA MET A 22 16.16 -5.39 5.79
C MET A 22 17.34 -6.23 6.30
N ARG A 23 17.11 -7.51 6.62
CA ARG A 23 18.20 -8.45 6.93
C ARG A 23 19.17 -8.61 5.76
N ARG A 24 18.68 -8.76 4.53
CA ARG A 24 19.53 -8.80 3.33
C ARG A 24 20.27 -7.49 3.06
N ALA A 25 19.70 -6.35 3.45
CA ALA A 25 20.38 -5.05 3.45
C ALA A 25 21.42 -4.89 4.58
N GLY A 26 21.63 -5.94 5.39
CA GLY A 26 22.60 -5.96 6.49
C GLY A 26 22.16 -5.16 7.71
N ARG A 27 20.85 -4.98 7.91
CA ARG A 27 20.29 -4.31 9.10
C ARG A 27 19.87 -5.34 10.14
N ASP A 28 20.01 -5.04 11.42
CA ASP A 28 19.36 -5.80 12.49
C ASP A 28 17.85 -5.53 12.49
N VAL A 29 17.04 -6.56 12.73
CA VAL A 29 15.59 -6.47 12.53
C VAL A 29 14.81 -6.97 13.72
N VAL A 30 13.88 -6.15 14.18
CA VAL A 30 12.87 -6.52 15.18
C VAL A 30 11.48 -6.35 14.55
N LEU A 31 10.77 -7.46 14.38
CA LEU A 31 9.42 -7.50 13.81
C LEU A 31 8.39 -7.60 14.93
N TRP A 32 7.57 -6.56 15.09
CA TRP A 32 6.39 -6.64 15.93
C TRP A 32 5.25 -7.35 15.20
N ALA A 33 4.69 -8.36 15.86
CA ALA A 33 3.48 -9.06 15.43
C ALA A 33 2.48 -9.12 16.59
N ARG A 34 1.19 -8.95 16.27
CA ARG A 34 0.12 -8.97 17.27
C ARG A 34 -0.19 -10.40 17.72
N GLU A 35 -0.18 -11.34 16.78
CA GLU A 35 -0.51 -12.73 17.01
C GLU A 35 0.67 -13.47 17.67
N ALA A 36 0.46 -13.99 18.89
CA ALA A 36 1.50 -14.70 19.64
C ALA A 36 2.05 -15.93 18.88
N ASP A 37 1.20 -16.62 18.12
CA ASP A 37 1.61 -17.77 17.29
C ASP A 37 2.55 -17.36 16.16
N VAL A 38 2.39 -16.15 15.60
CA VAL A 38 3.32 -15.61 14.59
C VAL A 38 4.66 -15.32 15.23
N VAL A 39 4.67 -14.71 16.43
CA VAL A 39 5.91 -14.43 17.18
C VAL A 39 6.65 -15.74 17.47
N ALA A 40 5.95 -16.75 18.00
CA ALA A 40 6.53 -18.05 18.30
C ALA A 40 7.04 -18.78 17.04
N ALA A 41 6.29 -18.74 15.93
CA ALA A 41 6.68 -19.37 14.68
C ALA A 41 7.92 -18.72 14.06
N ILE A 42 8.03 -17.39 14.07
CA ILE A 42 9.20 -16.68 13.53
C ILE A 42 10.44 -16.94 14.40
N ASN A 43 10.32 -16.89 15.72
CA ASN A 43 11.46 -17.08 16.61
C ASN A 43 11.93 -18.55 16.69
N GLY A 44 11.00 -19.51 16.66
CA GLY A 44 11.31 -20.94 16.82
C GLY A 44 11.53 -21.69 15.52
N ARG A 45 10.82 -21.32 14.45
CA ARG A 45 10.83 -22.03 13.16
C ARG A 45 11.28 -21.15 11.99
N HIS A 46 11.45 -19.84 12.21
CA HIS A 46 11.85 -18.88 11.17
C HIS A 46 10.91 -18.87 9.96
N VAL A 47 9.60 -18.98 10.21
CA VAL A 47 8.56 -18.94 9.17
C VAL A 47 7.36 -18.14 9.66
N ASN A 48 6.60 -17.58 8.72
CA ASN A 48 5.30 -16.97 8.98
C ASN A 48 4.25 -17.61 8.06
N GLU A 49 3.89 -18.85 8.34
CA GLU A 49 2.98 -19.62 7.46
C GLU A 49 1.57 -19.01 7.36
N ALA A 50 1.13 -18.28 8.37
CA ALA A 50 -0.18 -17.63 8.37
C ALA A 50 -0.29 -16.52 7.31
N PHE A 51 0.80 -15.79 7.07
CA PHE A 51 0.77 -14.58 6.23
C PHE A 51 1.73 -14.60 5.04
N LEU A 52 2.79 -15.40 5.08
CA LEU A 52 3.79 -15.49 4.03
C LEU A 52 4.30 -16.94 3.89
N PRO A 53 3.44 -17.86 3.41
CA PRO A 53 3.77 -19.27 3.37
C PRO A 53 4.89 -19.61 2.38
N GLY A 54 5.65 -20.66 2.70
CA GLY A 54 6.73 -21.16 1.84
C GLY A 54 7.94 -20.24 1.74
N VAL A 55 8.19 -19.41 2.77
CA VAL A 55 9.38 -18.58 2.90
C VAL A 55 10.04 -18.83 4.25
N THR A 56 11.30 -19.27 4.20
CA THR A 56 12.18 -19.35 5.38
C THR A 56 12.86 -17.99 5.60
N LEU A 57 12.73 -17.46 6.80
CA LEU A 57 13.32 -16.20 7.23
C LEU A 57 14.76 -16.40 7.71
N ASP A 58 15.54 -15.33 7.63
CA ASP A 58 16.87 -15.26 8.25
C ASP A 58 16.74 -15.43 9.77
N LYS A 59 17.62 -16.24 10.37
CA LYS A 59 17.55 -16.58 11.79
C LYS A 59 17.71 -15.38 12.73
N ALA A 60 18.28 -14.27 12.24
CA ALA A 60 18.44 -13.05 13.00
C ALA A 60 17.23 -12.09 12.88
N VAL A 61 16.17 -12.46 12.14
CA VAL A 61 14.86 -11.79 12.28
C VAL A 61 14.27 -12.20 13.63
N LEU A 62 14.15 -11.23 14.54
CA LEU A 62 13.53 -11.44 15.85
C LEU A 62 12.10 -10.90 15.84
N ALA A 63 11.13 -11.73 16.20
CA ALA A 63 9.75 -11.30 16.40
C ALA A 63 9.46 -10.99 17.87
N THR A 64 8.59 -10.00 18.11
CA THR A 64 8.17 -9.58 19.45
C THR A 64 6.68 -9.24 19.48
N GLY A 65 6.04 -9.45 20.63
CA GLY A 65 4.68 -8.96 20.89
C GLY A 65 4.65 -7.52 21.44
N LYS A 66 5.81 -6.92 21.74
CA LYS A 66 5.91 -5.60 22.39
C LYS A 66 6.35 -4.54 21.37
N LEU A 67 5.47 -3.58 21.08
CA LEU A 67 5.78 -2.47 20.15
C LEU A 67 7.06 -1.71 20.55
N ALA A 68 7.28 -1.51 21.85
CA ALA A 68 8.42 -0.80 22.39
C ALA A 68 9.78 -1.40 22.00
N ASP A 69 9.85 -2.71 21.72
CA ASP A 69 11.10 -3.34 21.30
C ASP A 69 11.47 -2.98 19.86
N ALA A 70 10.48 -2.95 18.95
CA ALA A 70 10.67 -2.47 17.59
C ALA A 70 10.91 -0.94 17.54
N ALA A 71 10.32 -0.19 18.46
CA ALA A 71 10.48 1.27 18.56
C ALA A 71 11.91 1.71 18.91
N LYS A 72 12.71 0.85 19.55
CA LYS A 72 14.10 1.16 19.95
C LYS A 72 15.08 1.21 18.78
N CYS A 73 14.70 0.64 17.63
CA CYS A 73 15.54 0.61 16.44
C CYS A 73 15.80 2.01 15.87
N ASP A 74 16.79 2.14 14.98
CA ASP A 74 17.18 3.45 14.41
C ASP A 74 16.12 4.02 13.49
N ALA A 75 15.43 3.16 12.73
CA ALA A 75 14.28 3.49 11.91
C ALA A 75 13.14 2.49 12.15
N VAL A 76 11.90 2.92 11.89
CA VAL A 76 10.71 2.07 11.99
C VAL A 76 9.99 2.03 10.65
N LEU A 77 9.69 0.83 10.14
CA LEU A 77 8.76 0.64 9.03
C LEU A 77 7.38 0.31 9.61
N PHE A 78 6.40 1.16 9.35
CA PHE A 78 5.05 1.03 9.84
C PHE A 78 4.18 0.35 8.78
N VAL A 79 3.86 -0.93 8.99
CA VAL A 79 3.28 -1.83 7.97
C VAL A 79 1.93 -2.41 8.40
N ALA A 80 1.37 -1.94 9.52
CA ALA A 80 0.05 -2.35 9.94
C ALA A 80 -1.00 -1.90 8.88
N PRO A 81 -2.04 -2.71 8.62
CA PRO A 81 -3.10 -2.32 7.70
C PRO A 81 -3.70 -0.95 8.04
N ALA A 82 -4.15 -0.22 7.03
CA ALA A 82 -4.62 1.18 7.13
C ALA A 82 -5.56 1.44 8.33
N GLN A 83 -6.55 0.57 8.54
CA GLN A 83 -7.54 0.69 9.63
C GLN A 83 -6.97 0.56 11.04
N TYR A 84 -5.76 0.01 11.19
CA TYR A 84 -5.08 -0.16 12.46
C TYR A 84 -3.95 0.86 12.67
N VAL A 85 -3.65 1.71 11.69
CA VAL A 85 -2.55 2.68 11.78
C VAL A 85 -2.72 3.60 12.98
N ARG A 86 -3.89 4.23 13.12
CA ARG A 86 -4.15 5.19 14.20
C ARG A 86 -4.03 4.59 15.61
N PRO A 87 -4.73 3.50 15.97
CA PRO A 87 -4.60 2.92 17.32
C PRO A 87 -3.19 2.41 17.61
N VAL A 88 -2.51 1.79 16.63
CA VAL A 88 -1.14 1.28 16.83
C VAL A 88 -0.14 2.44 16.95
N ALA A 89 -0.30 3.53 16.19
CA ALA A 89 0.54 4.71 16.31
C ALA A 89 0.43 5.36 17.70
N ARG A 90 -0.78 5.42 18.27
CA ARG A 90 -1.00 5.91 19.64
C ARG A 90 -0.26 5.08 20.68
N GLU A 91 -0.32 3.77 20.57
CA GLU A 91 0.37 2.85 21.48
C GLU A 91 1.90 2.94 21.32
N LEU A 92 2.38 3.14 20.09
CA LEU A 92 3.81 3.27 19.78
C LEU A 92 4.41 4.60 20.26
N ARG A 93 3.62 5.69 20.24
CA ARG A 93 4.04 7.07 20.55
C ARG A 93 4.99 7.21 21.76
N PRO A 94 4.68 6.70 22.96
CA PRO A 94 5.55 6.89 24.13
C PRO A 94 6.92 6.22 24.01
N SER A 95 7.11 5.30 23.04
CA SER A 95 8.35 4.56 22.86
C SER A 95 9.28 5.17 21.80
N LEU A 96 8.82 6.18 21.06
CA LEU A 96 9.59 6.77 19.96
C LEU A 96 10.42 7.97 20.41
N ARG A 97 11.57 8.12 19.77
CA ARG A 97 12.48 9.26 19.97
C ARG A 97 12.08 10.40 19.03
N ALA A 98 12.27 11.64 19.46
CA ALA A 98 12.08 12.80 18.59
C ALA A 98 13.06 12.72 17.39
N GLY A 99 12.57 13.05 16.20
CA GLY A 99 13.31 12.98 14.93
C GLY A 99 13.55 11.57 14.40
N GLN A 100 13.08 10.51 15.08
CA GLN A 100 13.25 9.14 14.63
C GLN A 100 12.52 8.93 13.28
N PRO A 101 13.20 8.38 12.25
CA PRO A 101 12.55 8.06 10.99
C PRO A 101 11.48 6.98 11.17
N VAL A 102 10.25 7.30 10.78
CA VAL A 102 9.16 6.30 10.68
C VAL A 102 8.62 6.34 9.26
N VAL A 103 8.76 5.22 8.57
CA VAL A 103 8.38 5.03 7.18
C VAL A 103 7.01 4.38 7.13
N MET A 104 6.00 5.09 6.67
CA MET A 104 4.68 4.53 6.41
C MET A 104 4.73 3.62 5.19
N CYS A 105 4.36 2.35 5.37
CA CYS A 105 4.28 1.34 4.30
C CYS A 105 2.84 0.92 4.01
N ALA A 106 1.88 1.28 4.88
CA ALA A 106 0.47 1.04 4.65
C ALA A 106 -0.05 1.94 3.51
N LYS A 107 -0.89 1.38 2.65
CA LYS A 107 -1.46 2.08 1.50
C LYS A 107 -2.96 2.26 1.72
N GLY A 108 -3.47 3.46 1.43
CA GLY A 108 -4.89 3.76 1.55
C GLY A 108 -5.18 5.11 2.16
N ILE A 109 -6.47 5.36 2.38
CA ILE A 109 -6.99 6.61 2.93
C ILE A 109 -7.96 6.24 4.06
N GLU A 110 -7.83 6.89 5.21
CA GLU A 110 -8.68 6.62 6.37
C GLU A 110 -10.07 7.16 6.08
N GLN A 111 -11.10 6.30 6.11
CA GLN A 111 -12.45 6.72 5.74
C GLN A 111 -13.00 7.85 6.63
N ALA A 112 -12.79 7.72 7.95
CA ALA A 112 -13.34 8.63 8.95
C ALA A 112 -12.85 10.08 8.79
N THR A 113 -11.61 10.28 8.36
CA THR A 113 -10.97 11.60 8.27
C THR A 113 -10.67 12.02 6.83
N GLY A 114 -10.46 11.08 5.91
CA GLY A 114 -9.97 11.34 4.56
C GLY A 114 -8.47 11.58 4.50
N GLN A 115 -7.77 11.35 5.61
CA GLN A 115 -6.32 11.50 5.67
C GLN A 115 -5.63 10.31 4.98
N MET A 116 -4.57 10.60 4.23
CA MET A 116 -3.65 9.56 3.79
C MET A 116 -2.91 8.96 5.00
N MET A 117 -2.42 7.73 4.89
CA MET A 117 -1.86 7.01 6.05
C MET A 117 -0.68 7.72 6.70
N GLY A 118 0.16 8.41 5.93
CA GLY A 118 1.23 9.24 6.43
C GLY A 118 0.72 10.44 7.21
N ASP A 119 -0.40 11.05 6.79
CA ASP A 119 -1.00 12.18 7.54
C ASP A 119 -1.64 11.71 8.85
N VAL A 120 -2.27 10.52 8.84
CA VAL A 120 -2.71 9.84 10.07
C VAL A 120 -1.52 9.60 11.01
N LEU A 121 -0.41 9.10 10.47
CA LEU A 121 0.80 8.85 11.23
C LEU A 121 1.37 10.14 11.83
N ALA A 122 1.46 11.22 11.04
CA ALA A 122 1.96 12.51 11.50
C ALA A 122 1.07 13.14 12.59
N ALA A 123 -0.25 12.96 12.49
CA ALA A 123 -1.18 13.44 13.50
C ALA A 123 -1.00 12.74 14.86
N GLU A 124 -0.75 11.43 14.85
CA GLU A 124 -0.55 10.67 16.09
C GLU A 124 0.90 10.76 16.62
N LEU A 125 1.87 10.92 15.72
CA LEU A 125 3.30 10.98 16.00
C LEU A 125 3.89 12.31 15.47
N PRO A 126 3.65 13.46 16.14
CA PRO A 126 4.12 14.75 15.62
C PRO A 126 5.64 14.96 15.73
N ALA A 127 6.33 14.18 16.58
CA ALA A 127 7.74 14.36 16.87
C ALA A 127 8.68 13.53 15.96
N ILE A 128 8.16 12.68 15.08
CA ILE A 128 8.98 11.81 14.21
C ILE A 128 9.39 12.51 12.92
N THR A 129 10.38 11.95 12.24
CA THR A 129 10.62 12.28 10.83
C THR A 129 9.80 11.32 9.97
N ARG A 130 8.69 11.81 9.41
CA ARG A 130 7.81 11.01 8.54
C ARG A 130 8.48 10.73 7.19
N ALA A 131 8.43 9.46 6.78
CA ALA A 131 8.67 9.03 5.42
C ALA A 131 7.56 8.07 4.94
N VAL A 132 7.49 7.79 3.65
CA VAL A 132 6.51 6.89 3.03
C VAL A 132 7.23 5.99 2.03
N LEU A 133 6.89 4.70 1.98
CA LEU A 133 7.42 3.75 1.01
C LEU A 133 6.29 3.17 0.16
N SER A 134 6.39 3.33 -1.17
CA SER A 134 5.44 2.75 -2.12
C SER A 134 6.12 2.36 -3.43
N GLY A 135 5.51 1.45 -4.19
CA GLY A 135 6.07 0.92 -5.43
C GLY A 135 5.66 -0.54 -5.71
N PRO A 136 5.99 -1.05 -6.91
CA PRO A 136 5.65 -2.39 -7.35
C PRO A 136 6.45 -3.44 -6.56
N SER A 137 5.79 -4.10 -5.62
CA SER A 137 6.44 -5.09 -4.77
C SER A 137 5.46 -6.09 -4.18
N PHE A 138 5.39 -7.29 -4.75
CA PHE A 138 4.71 -8.39 -4.07
C PHE A 138 5.55 -8.90 -2.90
N ALA A 139 4.90 -9.15 -1.77
CA ALA A 139 5.56 -9.60 -0.56
C ALA A 139 6.36 -10.89 -0.78
N ALA A 140 5.80 -11.84 -1.53
CA ALA A 140 6.45 -13.11 -1.79
C ALA A 140 7.72 -12.96 -2.66
N ASP A 141 7.68 -12.08 -3.66
CA ASP A 141 8.83 -11.80 -4.53
C ASP A 141 9.96 -11.15 -3.74
N VAL A 142 9.62 -10.11 -2.97
CA VAL A 142 10.57 -9.41 -2.11
C VAL A 142 11.15 -10.37 -1.09
N ALA A 143 10.34 -11.18 -0.41
CA ALA A 143 10.84 -12.09 0.61
C ALA A 143 11.79 -13.16 0.04
N ARG A 144 11.56 -13.62 -1.19
CA ARG A 144 12.47 -14.55 -1.92
C ARG A 144 13.72 -13.89 -2.49
N GLY A 145 13.83 -12.55 -2.37
CA GLY A 145 14.97 -11.81 -2.89
C GLY A 145 14.94 -11.64 -4.41
N LEU A 146 13.76 -11.70 -5.02
CA LEU A 146 13.60 -11.31 -6.42
C LEU A 146 13.69 -9.77 -6.55
N PRO A 147 14.14 -9.24 -7.71
CA PRO A 147 14.29 -7.81 -7.90
C PRO A 147 12.97 -7.05 -7.70
N ALA A 148 12.98 -6.08 -6.80
CA ALA A 148 11.92 -5.10 -6.64
C ALA A 148 12.51 -3.68 -6.56
N ALA A 149 11.76 -2.71 -7.08
CA ALA A 149 12.13 -1.31 -7.05
C ALA A 149 10.98 -0.48 -6.46
N LEU A 150 11.25 0.33 -5.46
CA LEU A 150 10.26 1.18 -4.80
C LEU A 150 10.78 2.62 -4.66
N THR A 151 9.85 3.52 -4.35
CA THR A 151 10.13 4.91 -4.01
C THR A 151 9.89 5.15 -2.52
N ILE A 152 10.86 5.78 -1.86
CA ILE A 152 10.73 6.33 -0.52
C ILE A 152 10.60 7.86 -0.60
N ALA A 153 9.54 8.41 -0.02
CA ALA A 153 9.34 9.85 0.08
C ALA A 153 9.65 10.34 1.49
N CYS A 154 10.38 11.43 1.63
CA CYS A 154 10.56 12.14 2.89
C CYS A 154 10.69 13.64 2.62
N ALA A 155 10.02 14.49 3.42
CA ALA A 155 10.12 15.94 3.26
C ALA A 155 11.57 16.43 3.44
N ASP A 156 12.30 15.83 4.38
CA ASP A 156 13.75 16.00 4.52
C ASP A 156 14.46 15.08 3.51
N GLU A 157 14.99 15.69 2.46
CA GLU A 157 15.67 14.97 1.38
C GLU A 157 16.92 14.22 1.86
N ALA A 158 17.65 14.75 2.85
CA ALA A 158 18.82 14.09 3.39
C ALA A 158 18.44 12.80 4.14
N VAL A 159 17.33 12.84 4.89
CA VAL A 159 16.78 11.64 5.53
C VAL A 159 16.22 10.65 4.50
N GLY A 160 15.51 11.14 3.47
CA GLY A 160 15.00 10.31 2.39
C GLY A 160 16.11 9.55 1.65
N ARG A 161 17.21 10.25 1.33
CA ARG A 161 18.40 9.65 0.71
C ARG A 161 19.06 8.64 1.63
N LEU A 162 19.26 8.96 2.92
CA LEU A 162 19.84 8.04 3.89
C LEU A 162 19.00 6.76 4.02
N LEU A 163 17.67 6.88 4.09
CA LEU A 163 16.76 5.73 4.14
C LEU A 163 16.87 4.88 2.87
N ALA A 164 16.88 5.49 1.68
CA ALA A 164 17.05 4.76 0.42
C ALA A 164 18.37 3.97 0.38
N GLU A 165 19.47 4.59 0.81
CA GLU A 165 20.80 3.98 0.84
C GLU A 165 20.91 2.84 1.88
N ARG A 166 20.34 3.01 3.08
CA ARG A 166 20.50 2.03 4.19
C ARG A 166 19.48 0.90 4.18
N LEU A 167 18.28 1.14 3.65
CA LEU A 167 17.22 0.12 3.57
C LEU A 167 17.25 -0.65 2.24
N GLY A 168 17.97 -0.13 1.24
CA GLY A 168 18.14 -0.78 -0.06
C GLY A 168 19.12 -1.94 -0.06
N SER A 169 19.01 -2.82 -1.05
CA SER A 169 19.96 -3.90 -1.33
C SER A 169 20.04 -4.17 -2.84
N SER A 170 20.87 -5.13 -3.28
CA SER A 170 21.01 -5.51 -4.69
C SER A 170 19.70 -5.98 -5.33
N THR A 171 18.78 -6.55 -4.54
CA THR A 171 17.48 -7.07 -4.99
C THR A 171 16.30 -6.24 -4.51
N PHE A 172 16.52 -5.23 -3.68
CA PHE A 172 15.49 -4.32 -3.18
C PHE A 172 15.98 -2.88 -3.35
N ARG A 173 15.72 -2.30 -4.53
CA ARG A 173 16.21 -0.97 -4.89
C ARG A 173 15.24 0.11 -4.43
N LEU A 174 15.76 1.13 -3.76
CA LEU A 174 14.99 2.27 -3.30
C LEU A 174 15.45 3.54 -3.99
N TYR A 175 14.51 4.29 -4.56
CA TYR A 175 14.69 5.63 -5.08
C TYR A 175 14.06 6.62 -4.10
N TRP A 176 14.62 7.82 -3.96
CA TRP A 176 14.07 8.82 -3.04
C TRP A 176 13.38 9.98 -3.78
N THR A 177 12.45 10.63 -3.08
CA THR A 177 11.80 11.88 -3.49
C THR A 177 11.39 12.65 -2.22
N ASN A 178 11.05 13.94 -2.36
CA ASN A 178 10.39 14.71 -1.31
C ASN A 178 8.88 14.89 -1.54
N ASP A 179 8.33 14.26 -2.59
CA ASP A 179 6.89 14.25 -2.88
C ASP A 179 6.16 13.14 -2.10
N LEU A 180 5.87 13.41 -0.83
CA LEU A 180 5.07 12.51 0.03
C LEU A 180 3.68 12.26 -0.57
N VAL A 181 3.02 13.33 -1.05
CA VAL A 181 1.65 13.27 -1.58
C VAL A 181 1.58 12.33 -2.80
N GLY A 182 2.49 12.49 -3.76
CA GLY A 182 2.52 11.64 -4.95
C GLY A 182 2.77 10.15 -4.64
N VAL A 183 3.65 9.85 -3.69
CA VAL A 183 3.95 8.47 -3.30
C VAL A 183 2.78 7.81 -2.56
N GLU A 184 2.15 8.53 -1.62
CA GLU A 184 0.98 8.03 -0.89
C GLU A 184 -0.23 7.84 -1.81
N LEU A 185 -0.53 8.85 -2.63
CA LEU A 185 -1.68 8.83 -3.51
C LEU A 185 -1.60 7.70 -4.54
N GLY A 186 -0.44 7.52 -5.16
CA GLY A 186 -0.22 6.45 -6.14
C GLY A 186 -0.49 5.07 -5.53
N GLY A 187 0.01 4.84 -4.31
CA GLY A 187 -0.21 3.61 -3.56
C GLY A 187 -1.67 3.38 -3.14
N ALA A 188 -2.41 4.45 -2.82
CA ALA A 188 -3.80 4.36 -2.41
C ALA A 188 -4.75 4.15 -3.60
N VAL A 189 -4.71 5.04 -4.60
CA VAL A 189 -5.68 5.06 -5.71
C VAL A 189 -5.56 3.81 -6.58
N LYS A 190 -4.35 3.26 -6.75
CA LYS A 190 -4.16 2.03 -7.55
C LYS A 190 -5.01 0.86 -7.05
N ASN A 191 -5.30 0.79 -5.75
CA ASN A 191 -6.02 -0.34 -5.17
C ASN A 191 -7.48 -0.32 -5.63
N VAL A 192 -8.07 0.87 -5.79
CA VAL A 192 -9.42 1.05 -6.35
C VAL A 192 -9.42 0.68 -7.84
N LEU A 193 -8.42 1.17 -8.59
CA LEU A 193 -8.28 0.87 -10.02
C LEU A 193 -8.02 -0.63 -10.29
N ALA A 194 -7.33 -1.31 -9.39
CA ALA A 194 -7.13 -2.75 -9.48
C ALA A 194 -8.42 -3.55 -9.28
N ILE A 195 -9.37 -3.06 -8.47
CA ILE A 195 -10.71 -3.65 -8.40
C ILE A 195 -11.41 -3.48 -9.74
N ALA A 196 -11.35 -2.29 -10.36
CA ALA A 196 -11.92 -2.08 -11.70
C ALA A 196 -11.28 -3.05 -12.72
N ALA A 197 -9.96 -3.20 -12.70
CA ALA A 197 -9.23 -4.09 -13.61
C ALA A 197 -9.66 -5.55 -13.42
N GLY A 198 -9.83 -5.96 -12.16
CA GLY A 198 -10.38 -7.26 -11.82
C GLY A 198 -11.80 -7.45 -12.33
N ILE A 199 -12.68 -6.44 -12.25
CA ILE A 199 -14.06 -6.51 -12.76
C ILE A 199 -14.06 -6.76 -14.27
N VAL A 200 -13.24 -6.01 -15.02
CA VAL A 200 -13.08 -6.18 -16.46
C VAL A 200 -12.63 -7.60 -16.83
N ASP A 201 -11.68 -8.14 -16.07
CA ASP A 201 -11.20 -9.52 -16.25
C ASP A 201 -12.28 -10.56 -15.86
N GLY A 202 -12.98 -10.36 -14.74
CA GLY A 202 -14.05 -11.24 -14.27
C GLY A 202 -15.24 -11.31 -15.22
N GLN A 203 -15.52 -10.23 -15.95
CA GLN A 203 -16.53 -10.13 -17.01
C GLN A 203 -16.04 -10.68 -18.36
N GLY A 204 -14.77 -11.03 -18.50
CA GLY A 204 -14.22 -11.56 -19.75
C GLY A 204 -14.18 -10.55 -20.91
N LEU A 205 -14.10 -9.25 -20.63
CA LEU A 205 -14.16 -8.19 -21.65
C LEU A 205 -12.89 -8.07 -22.52
N GLY A 206 -11.85 -8.83 -22.19
CA GLY A 206 -10.62 -8.95 -22.98
C GLY A 206 -9.54 -7.91 -22.66
N ALA A 207 -8.37 -8.12 -23.25
CA ALA A 207 -7.15 -7.36 -22.95
C ALA A 207 -7.24 -5.87 -23.35
N SER A 208 -7.97 -5.54 -24.42
CA SER A 208 -8.15 -4.16 -24.87
C SER A 208 -8.93 -3.32 -23.85
N ALA A 209 -10.01 -3.88 -23.28
CA ALA A 209 -10.77 -3.23 -22.22
C ALA A 209 -9.92 -3.03 -20.97
N HIS A 210 -9.11 -4.04 -20.61
CA HIS A 210 -8.19 -3.96 -19.48
C HIS A 210 -7.15 -2.84 -19.66
N ALA A 211 -6.50 -2.78 -20.83
CA ALA A 211 -5.52 -1.74 -21.13
C ALA A 211 -6.14 -0.33 -21.13
N ALA A 212 -7.33 -0.18 -21.74
CA ALA A 212 -8.06 1.09 -21.76
C ALA A 212 -8.42 1.54 -20.34
N LEU A 213 -8.96 0.63 -19.51
CA LEU A 213 -9.32 0.92 -18.13
C LEU A 213 -8.11 1.35 -17.30
N VAL A 214 -7.00 0.62 -17.37
CA VAL A 214 -5.78 0.97 -16.62
C VAL A 214 -5.25 2.34 -17.04
N THR A 215 -5.24 2.63 -18.34
CA THR A 215 -4.79 3.92 -18.88
C THR A 215 -5.69 5.07 -18.42
N ARG A 216 -7.02 4.92 -18.53
CA ARG A 216 -7.98 5.94 -18.10
C ARG A 216 -8.01 6.11 -16.58
N GLY A 217 -7.83 5.02 -15.84
CA GLY A 217 -7.66 5.01 -14.39
C GLY A 217 -6.40 5.76 -13.96
N PHE A 218 -5.30 5.61 -14.69
CA PHE A 218 -4.09 6.40 -14.44
C PHE A 218 -4.30 7.90 -14.67
N ALA A 219 -5.02 8.29 -15.72
CA ALA A 219 -5.38 9.69 -15.95
C ALA A 219 -6.22 10.25 -14.78
N GLU A 220 -7.13 9.44 -14.25
CA GLU A 220 -7.89 9.71 -13.03
C GLU A 220 -7.00 9.98 -11.82
N MET A 221 -6.05 9.09 -11.53
CA MET A 221 -5.05 9.26 -10.48
C MET A 221 -4.24 10.55 -10.65
N ARG A 222 -3.83 10.88 -11.88
CA ARG A 222 -3.08 12.11 -12.19
C ARG A 222 -3.90 13.38 -11.94
N ARG A 223 -5.18 13.40 -12.31
CA ARG A 223 -6.05 14.56 -12.06
C ARG A 223 -6.24 14.80 -10.55
N LEU A 224 -6.49 13.74 -9.79
CA LEU A 224 -6.58 13.85 -8.33
C LEU A 224 -5.24 14.29 -7.72
N GLY A 225 -4.14 13.71 -8.19
CA GLY A 225 -2.80 14.09 -7.74
C GLY A 225 -2.48 15.55 -7.97
N LYS A 226 -2.79 16.08 -9.15
CA LYS A 226 -2.63 17.51 -9.44
C LYS A 226 -3.43 18.38 -8.47
N ALA A 227 -4.68 18.00 -8.17
CA ALA A 227 -5.54 18.74 -7.24
C ALA A 227 -5.05 18.68 -5.77
N LEU A 228 -4.27 17.66 -5.41
CA LEU A 228 -3.68 17.49 -4.08
C LEU A 228 -2.22 17.97 -3.99
N GLY A 229 -1.63 18.44 -5.09
CA GLY A 229 -0.25 18.94 -5.13
C GLY A 229 0.83 17.87 -5.35
N ALA A 230 0.45 16.66 -5.79
CA ALA A 230 1.41 15.63 -6.20
C ALA A 230 2.17 16.06 -7.47
N ARG A 231 3.44 15.66 -7.57
CA ARG A 231 4.27 15.91 -8.75
C ARG A 231 3.96 14.88 -9.84
N PRO A 232 3.75 15.32 -11.10
CA PRO A 232 3.51 14.41 -12.21
C PRO A 232 4.58 13.33 -12.36
N GLU A 233 5.86 13.68 -12.13
CA GLU A 233 7.00 12.77 -12.27
C GLU A 233 6.94 11.62 -11.26
N THR A 234 6.49 11.90 -10.03
CA THR A 234 6.32 10.87 -8.99
C THR A 234 5.19 9.90 -9.36
N LEU A 235 4.11 10.39 -9.97
CA LEU A 235 3.00 9.54 -10.41
C LEU A 235 3.35 8.69 -11.64
N ILE A 236 4.20 9.19 -12.55
CA ILE A 236 4.70 8.39 -13.69
C ILE A 236 5.74 7.36 -13.24
N GLY A 237 6.34 7.53 -12.06
CA GLY A 237 7.32 6.64 -11.47
C GLY A 237 6.77 5.36 -10.84
N LEU A 238 7.59 4.76 -9.96
CA LEU A 238 7.33 3.47 -9.34
C LEU A 238 6.09 3.48 -8.44
N SER A 239 5.90 4.51 -7.61
CA SER A 239 4.79 4.56 -6.66
C SER A 239 3.42 4.77 -7.28
N GLY A 240 3.35 5.33 -8.50
CA GLY A 240 2.13 5.53 -9.26
C GLY A 240 1.98 4.47 -10.36
N LEU A 241 2.43 4.78 -11.58
CA LEU A 241 2.27 3.95 -12.77
C LEU A 241 2.86 2.54 -12.60
N GLY A 242 4.08 2.44 -12.04
CA GLY A 242 4.74 1.14 -11.87
C GLY A 242 3.93 0.19 -10.98
N ASP A 243 3.51 0.67 -9.81
CA ASP A 243 2.70 -0.11 -8.88
C ASP A 243 1.29 -0.37 -9.41
N LEU A 244 0.71 0.57 -10.17
CA LEU A 244 -0.56 0.37 -10.87
C LEU A 244 -0.48 -0.80 -11.87
N ILE A 245 0.54 -0.82 -12.73
CA ILE A 245 0.75 -1.90 -13.72
C ILE A 245 0.85 -3.26 -13.01
N LEU A 246 1.69 -3.37 -11.98
CA LEU A 246 1.83 -4.62 -11.22
C LEU A 246 0.50 -5.08 -10.62
N THR A 247 -0.25 -4.13 -10.04
CA THR A 247 -1.44 -4.44 -9.25
C THR A 247 -2.66 -4.76 -10.11
N CYS A 248 -2.77 -4.13 -11.29
CA CYS A 248 -3.82 -4.43 -12.26
C CYS A 248 -3.47 -5.64 -13.15
N GLY A 249 -2.19 -5.97 -13.33
CA GLY A 249 -1.75 -7.03 -14.23
C GLY A 249 -1.59 -8.42 -13.61
N SER A 250 -1.85 -8.60 -12.31
CA SER A 250 -1.49 -9.83 -11.60
C SER A 250 -2.58 -10.40 -10.68
N PRO A 251 -2.89 -11.71 -10.77
CA PRO A 251 -3.80 -12.39 -9.84
C PRO A 251 -3.37 -12.31 -8.38
N GLN A 252 -2.08 -12.06 -8.10
CA GLN A 252 -1.55 -11.95 -6.74
C GLN A 252 -2.08 -10.69 -6.02
N SER A 253 -2.58 -9.71 -6.77
CA SER A 253 -3.24 -8.53 -6.23
C SER A 253 -4.59 -8.89 -5.63
N ARG A 254 -4.71 -8.76 -4.30
CA ARG A 254 -5.97 -8.99 -3.56
C ARG A 254 -7.13 -8.12 -4.06
N ASN A 255 -6.83 -6.88 -4.47
CA ASN A 255 -7.81 -5.96 -5.04
C ASN A 255 -8.29 -6.43 -6.42
N MET A 256 -7.36 -6.91 -7.26
CA MET A 256 -7.73 -7.50 -8.55
C MET A 256 -8.53 -8.80 -8.38
N SER A 257 -8.15 -9.67 -7.43
CA SER A 257 -8.94 -10.88 -7.13
C SER A 257 -10.35 -10.54 -6.63
N LEU A 258 -10.50 -9.49 -5.80
CA LEU A 258 -11.82 -9.00 -5.39
C LEU A 258 -12.61 -8.52 -6.61
N GLY A 259 -12.01 -7.69 -7.46
CA GLY A 259 -12.64 -7.22 -8.69
C GLY A 259 -13.12 -8.38 -9.57
N ARG A 260 -12.31 -9.43 -9.73
CA ARG A 260 -12.66 -10.63 -10.49
C ARG A 260 -13.90 -11.33 -9.95
N ALA A 261 -13.99 -11.50 -8.63
CA ALA A 261 -15.15 -12.10 -7.98
C ALA A 261 -16.41 -11.26 -8.23
N LEU A 262 -16.33 -9.93 -8.03
CA LEU A 262 -17.42 -9.00 -8.33
C LEU A 262 -17.83 -9.06 -9.81
N GLY A 263 -16.85 -9.11 -10.71
CA GLY A 263 -17.06 -9.25 -12.16
C GLY A 263 -17.77 -10.54 -12.54
N ARG A 264 -17.60 -11.63 -11.77
CA ARG A 264 -18.33 -12.91 -11.95
C ARG A 264 -19.72 -12.92 -11.33
N GLY A 265 -20.15 -11.81 -10.73
CA GLY A 265 -21.47 -11.67 -10.09
C GLY A 265 -21.51 -12.09 -8.62
N GLU A 266 -20.36 -12.33 -7.97
CA GLU A 266 -20.34 -12.53 -6.52
C GLU A 266 -20.65 -11.22 -5.79
N THR A 267 -21.38 -11.31 -4.69
CA THR A 267 -21.57 -10.18 -3.77
C THR A 267 -20.26 -9.85 -3.05
N LEU A 268 -20.13 -8.61 -2.55
CA LEU A 268 -18.97 -8.22 -1.74
C LEU A 268 -18.76 -9.15 -0.52
N ALA A 269 -19.85 -9.57 0.13
CA ALA A 269 -19.79 -10.49 1.26
C ALA A 269 -19.23 -11.86 0.87
N GLN A 270 -19.68 -12.42 -0.26
CA GLN A 270 -19.15 -13.68 -0.80
C GLN A 270 -17.68 -13.55 -1.17
N ALA A 271 -17.31 -12.47 -1.87
CA ALA A 271 -15.96 -12.24 -2.34
C ALA A 271 -14.95 -12.00 -1.21
N LEU A 272 -15.40 -11.59 -0.01
CA LEU A 272 -14.58 -11.38 1.18
C LEU A 272 -14.62 -12.55 2.17
N ALA A 273 -15.54 -13.50 2.02
CA ALA A 273 -15.70 -14.63 2.93
C ALA A 273 -14.41 -15.46 3.03
N GLY A 274 -13.99 -15.80 4.26
CA GLY A 274 -12.82 -16.63 4.52
C GLY A 274 -11.46 -15.95 4.30
N LYS A 275 -11.40 -14.67 3.91
CA LYS A 275 -10.13 -13.95 3.75
C LYS A 275 -9.63 -13.42 5.08
N LEU A 276 -8.47 -13.89 5.53
CA LEU A 276 -7.79 -13.43 6.74
C LEU A 276 -7.24 -11.98 6.61
N ALA A 277 -6.92 -11.56 5.38
CA ALA A 277 -6.30 -10.27 5.11
C ALA A 277 -7.30 -9.26 4.55
N VAL A 278 -7.18 -8.01 5.01
CA VAL A 278 -8.05 -6.90 4.59
C VAL A 278 -7.75 -6.46 3.15
N THR A 279 -8.80 -6.17 2.39
CA THR A 279 -8.73 -5.60 1.03
C THR A 279 -8.88 -4.08 1.09
N GLU A 280 -7.75 -3.37 1.14
CA GLU A 280 -7.66 -1.91 1.33
C GLU A 280 -8.46 -1.08 0.31
N GLY A 281 -8.59 -1.57 -0.93
CA GLY A 281 -9.30 -0.87 -2.01
C GLY A 281 -10.78 -0.62 -1.71
N VAL A 282 -11.41 -1.51 -0.92
CA VAL A 282 -12.81 -1.35 -0.48
C VAL A 282 -12.98 -0.06 0.31
N TYR A 283 -12.11 0.15 1.30
CA TYR A 283 -12.18 1.32 2.16
C TYR A 283 -11.74 2.59 1.41
N THR A 284 -10.71 2.45 0.58
CA THR A 284 -10.10 3.54 -0.18
C THR A 284 -11.06 4.11 -1.23
N ALA A 285 -11.93 3.29 -1.85
CA ALA A 285 -12.88 3.75 -2.86
C ALA A 285 -13.80 4.86 -2.35
N ALA A 286 -14.38 4.68 -1.15
CA ALA A 286 -15.27 5.68 -0.55
C ALA A 286 -14.55 6.98 -0.23
N ALA A 287 -13.32 6.87 0.28
CA ALA A 287 -12.51 8.04 0.61
C ALA A 287 -12.05 8.81 -0.64
N VAL A 288 -11.63 8.10 -1.70
CA VAL A 288 -11.26 8.70 -2.99
C VAL A 288 -12.45 9.43 -3.61
N ARG A 289 -13.64 8.83 -3.63
CA ARG A 289 -14.87 9.48 -4.12
C ARG A 289 -15.13 10.79 -3.38
N ARG A 290 -15.11 10.76 -2.05
CA ARG A 290 -15.32 11.96 -1.23
C ARG A 290 -14.30 13.07 -1.50
N ILE A 291 -13.01 12.73 -1.52
CA ILE A 291 -11.95 13.72 -1.79
C ILE A 291 -12.08 14.29 -3.21
N ALA A 292 -12.41 13.45 -4.19
CA ALA A 292 -12.65 13.89 -5.56
C ALA A 292 -13.82 14.88 -5.63
N GLU A 293 -14.93 14.61 -4.95
CA GLU A 293 -16.08 15.53 -4.86
C GLU A 293 -15.70 16.85 -4.17
N GLU A 294 -15.03 16.80 -3.01
CA GLU A 294 -14.56 17.99 -2.27
C GLU A 294 -13.60 18.86 -3.10
N LYS A 295 -12.82 18.26 -4.00
CA LYS A 295 -11.86 18.95 -4.88
C LYS A 295 -12.42 19.28 -6.26
N GLY A 296 -13.66 18.88 -6.57
CA GLY A 296 -14.25 19.05 -7.90
C GLY A 296 -13.51 18.29 -9.02
N VAL A 297 -12.92 17.13 -8.70
CA VAL A 297 -12.15 16.30 -9.64
C VAL A 297 -13.02 15.16 -10.19
N ASP A 298 -13.12 15.07 -11.52
CA ASP A 298 -13.87 14.00 -12.20
C ASP A 298 -13.11 12.66 -12.16
N MET A 299 -13.67 11.70 -11.41
CA MET A 299 -13.13 10.36 -11.15
C MET A 299 -14.14 9.23 -11.42
N PRO A 300 -14.61 9.07 -12.67
CA PRO A 300 -15.73 8.19 -12.98
C PRO A 300 -15.47 6.69 -12.72
N ILE A 301 -14.26 6.17 -12.97
CA ILE A 301 -13.91 4.77 -12.72
C ILE A 301 -13.87 4.51 -11.22
N CYS A 302 -13.18 5.35 -10.44
CA CYS A 302 -13.15 5.22 -8.99
C CYS A 302 -14.55 5.35 -8.37
N THR A 303 -15.39 6.25 -8.90
CA THR A 303 -16.78 6.42 -8.46
C THR A 303 -17.61 5.17 -8.76
N ALA A 304 -17.53 4.64 -9.98
CA ALA A 304 -18.24 3.43 -10.39
C ALA A 304 -17.83 2.20 -9.58
N VAL A 305 -16.54 2.03 -9.29
CA VAL A 305 -16.06 0.96 -8.38
C VAL A 305 -16.69 1.11 -7.00
N CYS A 306 -16.74 2.34 -6.49
CA CYS A 306 -17.33 2.61 -5.19
C CYS A 306 -18.84 2.34 -5.17
N ASP A 307 -19.56 2.68 -6.24
CA ASP A 307 -21.00 2.40 -6.37
C ASP A 307 -21.29 0.90 -6.43
N VAL A 308 -20.45 0.11 -7.13
CA VAL A 308 -20.54 -1.35 -7.14
C VAL A 308 -20.27 -1.94 -5.75
N ILE A 309 -19.25 -1.44 -5.04
CA ILE A 309 -18.91 -1.88 -3.68
C ILE A 309 -20.03 -1.57 -2.69
N ASP A 310 -20.62 -0.37 -2.79
CA ASP A 310 -21.72 0.10 -1.93
C ASP A 310 -23.08 -0.53 -2.31
N GLY A 311 -23.14 -1.32 -3.39
CA GLY A 311 -24.38 -1.92 -3.90
C GLY A 311 -25.35 -0.92 -4.53
N ARG A 312 -24.87 0.28 -4.89
CA ARG A 312 -25.65 1.35 -5.55
C ARG A 312 -25.78 1.17 -7.07
N ALA A 313 -24.92 0.35 -7.67
CA ALA A 313 -24.99 -0.02 -9.08
C ALA A 313 -24.59 -1.49 -9.27
N SER A 314 -25.17 -2.15 -10.28
CA SER A 314 -24.62 -3.43 -10.75
C SER A 314 -23.35 -3.20 -11.56
N VAL A 315 -22.52 -4.24 -11.72
CA VAL A 315 -21.34 -4.19 -12.60
C VAL A 315 -21.72 -3.78 -14.03
N MET A 316 -22.83 -4.30 -14.55
CA MET A 316 -23.28 -3.99 -15.91
C MET A 316 -23.75 -2.55 -16.05
N ASP A 317 -24.46 -2.02 -15.06
CA ASP A 317 -24.87 -0.61 -15.05
C ASP A 317 -23.67 0.32 -15.01
N ALA A 318 -22.68 0.01 -14.15
CA ALA A 318 -21.45 0.77 -14.04
C ALA A 318 -20.66 0.80 -15.36
N ILE A 319 -20.54 -0.34 -16.05
CA ILE A 319 -19.91 -0.41 -17.37
C ILE A 319 -20.70 0.42 -18.39
N GLY A 320 -22.03 0.26 -18.43
CA GLY A 320 -22.91 0.98 -19.35
C GLY A 320 -22.79 2.49 -19.19
N GLN A 321 -22.81 2.98 -17.95
CA GLN A 321 -22.65 4.40 -17.63
C GLN A 321 -21.29 4.95 -18.07
N LEU A 322 -20.20 4.20 -17.86
CA LEU A 322 -18.86 4.60 -18.30
C LEU A 322 -18.77 4.73 -19.83
N MET A 323 -19.38 3.80 -20.57
CA MET A 323 -19.37 3.78 -22.04
C MET A 323 -20.24 4.87 -22.67
N GLN A 324 -21.27 5.35 -21.96
CA GLN A 324 -22.18 6.41 -22.43
C GLN A 324 -21.67 7.82 -22.15
N ARG A 325 -20.52 7.97 -21.49
CA ARG A 325 -19.95 9.29 -21.20
C ARG A 325 -19.62 10.04 -22.50
N PRO A 326 -19.78 11.38 -22.53
CA PRO A 326 -19.43 12.18 -23.70
C PRO A 326 -17.96 11.99 -24.11
N LEU A 327 -17.71 11.94 -25.42
CA LEU A 327 -16.36 11.96 -25.99
C LEU A 327 -15.66 13.27 -25.60
N LYS A 328 -14.38 13.17 -25.25
CA LYS A 328 -13.52 14.30 -24.87
C LYS A 328 -12.16 14.13 -25.53
N ALA A 329 -11.42 15.24 -25.66
CA ALA A 329 -10.01 15.18 -25.99
C ALA A 329 -9.23 14.36 -24.95
N GLU A 330 -8.10 13.81 -25.36
CA GLU A 330 -7.22 13.06 -24.47
C GLU A 330 -6.47 14.01 -23.54
N ASP A 331 -7.06 14.31 -22.37
CA ASP A 331 -6.43 14.82 -21.13
C ASP A 331 -7.44 14.83 -19.95
#